data_AF-A0A1V4Z869-F1
#
_entry.id   AF-A0A1V4Z869-F1
#
_cell.length_a   1.000
_cell.length_b   1.000
_cell.length_c   1.000
_cell.angle_alpha   90.00
_cell.angle_beta   90.00
_cell.angle_gamma   90.00
#
_symmetry.space_group_name_H-M   'P 1'
#
loop_
_entity.id
_entity.type
_entity.pdbx_description
1 polymer ?
#
loop_
_entity_poly.entity_id
_entity_poly.type
_entity_poly.pdbx_seq_one_letter_code
_entity_poly.pdbx_strand_id
1 'polypeptide(L)'
;MVETVTGYPVPEDKKLIVALCYVLGLVGGIILFLLAGDNKNLKYHAMQAIILGLIMYVLAFVCIGIFVWFYMIWGAYLVYTTGDFKSVVTGIAEGQAK
;
A
#
# COMPACT_ATOMS: atom_id res chain seq x y z
N MET A 1 25.98 6.14 12.16
CA MET A 1 24.88 6.37 11.20
C MET A 1 24.43 5.00 10.75
N VAL A 2 23.29 4.52 11.25
CA VAL A 2 22.73 3.22 10.85
C VAL A 2 21.98 3.48 9.55
N GLU A 3 22.49 2.96 8.43
CA GLU A 3 21.72 2.90 7.19
C GLU A 3 20.54 1.96 7.46
N THR A 4 19.34 2.54 7.47
CA THR A 4 18.12 1.76 7.56
C THR A 4 18.06 0.89 6.31
N VAL A 5 17.91 -0.43 6.48
CA VAL A 5 17.57 -1.36 5.38
C VAL A 5 16.10 -1.09 5.00
N THR A 6 15.80 0.14 4.60
CA THR A 6 14.54 0.48 3.96
C THR A 6 14.70 0.00 2.53
N GLY A 7 14.03 -1.11 2.20
CA GLY A 7 13.92 -1.56 0.81
C GLY A 7 13.17 -0.50 0.02
N TYR A 8 13.88 0.50 -0.49
CA TYR A 8 13.45 1.60 -1.36
C TYR A 8 12.00 2.10 -1.15
N PRO A 9 11.76 3.16 -0.35
CA PRO A 9 10.43 3.77 -0.22
C PRO A 9 9.90 4.26 -1.58
N VAL A 10 8.57 4.37 -1.71
CA VAL A 10 7.93 4.91 -2.92
C VAL A 10 8.46 6.32 -3.20
N PRO A 11 8.89 6.62 -4.45
CA PRO A 11 9.34 7.96 -4.83
C PRO A 11 8.28 9.03 -4.50
N GLU A 12 8.71 10.20 -4.04
CA GLU A 12 7.82 11.26 -3.54
C GLU A 12 6.72 11.63 -4.55
N ASP A 13 7.09 11.78 -5.82
CA ASP A 13 6.19 12.12 -6.93
C ASP A 13 5.18 11.02 -7.26
N LYS A 14 5.41 9.78 -6.77
CA LYS A 14 4.55 8.62 -6.98
C LYS A 14 3.70 8.26 -5.76
N LYS A 15 3.94 8.86 -4.59
CA LYS A 15 3.19 8.54 -3.37
C LYS A 15 1.68 8.71 -3.53
N LEU A 16 1.25 9.80 -4.18
CA LEU A 16 -0.17 10.06 -4.41
C LEU A 16 -0.83 9.01 -5.30
N ILE A 17 -0.20 8.63 -6.43
CA ILE A 17 -0.78 7.65 -7.35
C ILE A 17 -0.82 6.25 -6.72
N VAL A 18 0.17 5.91 -5.90
CA VAL A 18 0.17 4.65 -5.15
C VAL A 18 -0.87 4.66 -4.03
N ALA A 19 -1.07 5.77 -3.33
CA ALA A 19 -2.14 5.90 -2.33
C ALA A 19 -3.53 5.75 -2.98
N LEU A 20 -3.77 6.44 -4.10
CA LEU A 20 -5.03 6.33 -4.87
C LEU A 20 -5.30 4.90 -5.35
N CYS A 21 -4.25 4.15 -5.70
CA CYS A 21 -4.37 2.74 -6.06
C CYS A 21 -5.01 1.90 -4.96
N TYR A 22 -4.70 2.14 -3.68
CA TYR A 22 -5.38 1.46 -2.57
C TYR A 22 -6.82 1.92 -2.37
N VAL A 23 -7.13 3.21 -2.58
CA VAL A 23 -8.50 3.73 -2.45
C VAL A 23 -9.43 3.12 -3.51
N LEU A 24 -8.95 3.00 -4.75
CA LEU A 24 -9.68 2.40 -5.87
C LEU A 24 -9.63 0.86 -5.88
N GLY A 25 -8.86 0.27 -4.96
CA GLY A 25 -8.71 -1.16 -4.77
C GLY A 25 -8.31 -1.92 -6.04
N LEU A 26 -9.13 -2.89 -6.45
CA LEU A 26 -8.81 -3.80 -7.55
C LEU A 26 -8.52 -3.04 -8.86
N VAL A 27 -9.37 -2.06 -9.20
CA VAL A 27 -9.23 -1.27 -10.44
C VAL A 27 -7.99 -0.38 -10.37
N GLY A 28 -7.77 0.29 -9.23
CA GLY A 28 -6.57 1.10 -9.00
C GLY A 28 -5.28 0.29 -9.10
N GLY A 29 -5.29 -0.91 -8.52
CA GLY A 29 -4.20 -1.88 -8.57
C GLY A 29 -3.83 -2.29 -9.99
N ILE A 30 -4.81 -2.64 -10.82
CA ILE A 30 -4.57 -3.00 -12.22
C ILE A 30 -3.99 -1.81 -13.00
N ILE A 31 -4.56 -0.61 -12.84
CA ILE A 31 -4.07 0.60 -13.50
C ILE A 31 -2.62 0.89 -13.09
N LEU A 32 -2.33 0.88 -11.79
CA LEU A 32 -0.97 1.11 -11.30
C LEU A 32 0.00 0.03 -11.79
N PHE A 33 -0.42 -1.23 -11.85
CA PHE A 33 0.41 -2.33 -12.33
C PHE A 33 0.84 -2.11 -13.80
N LEU A 34 -0.07 -1.64 -14.64
CA LEU A 34 0.22 -1.31 -16.04
C LEU A 34 1.11 -0.06 -16.16
N LEU A 35 0.92 0.93 -15.30
CA LEU A 35 1.73 2.16 -15.28
C LEU A 35 3.12 1.98 -14.63
N ALA A 36 3.32 0.91 -13.86
CA ALA A 36 4.53 0.72 -13.07
C ALA A 36 5.81 0.54 -13.90
N GLY A 37 5.71 0.19 -15.19
CA GLY A 37 6.87 -0.01 -16.07
C GLY A 37 7.84 -1.03 -15.48
N ASP A 38 9.11 -0.66 -15.31
CA ASP A 38 10.13 -1.51 -14.66
C ASP A 38 10.32 -1.25 -13.16
N ASN A 39 9.51 -0.35 -12.58
CA ASN A 39 9.60 -0.01 -11.16
C ASN A 39 9.00 -1.12 -10.28
N LYS A 40 9.88 -1.91 -9.66
CA LYS A 40 9.50 -3.03 -8.78
C LYS A 40 8.64 -2.60 -7.58
N ASN A 41 8.86 -1.40 -7.04
CA ASN A 41 8.10 -0.90 -5.89
C ASN A 41 6.66 -0.57 -6.26
N LEU A 42 6.46 0.11 -7.40
CA LEU A 42 5.11 0.38 -7.90
C LEU A 42 4.38 -0.93 -8.21
N LYS A 43 5.06 -1.93 -8.81
CA LYS A 43 4.49 -3.27 -9.04
C LYS A 43 4.10 -3.97 -7.74
N TYR A 44 4.89 -3.81 -6.68
CA TYR A 44 4.60 -4.39 -5.36
C TYR A 44 3.30 -3.81 -4.78
N HIS A 45 3.18 -2.49 -4.71
CA HIS A 45 1.97 -1.85 -4.20
C HIS A 45 0.74 -2.11 -5.07
N ALA A 46 0.93 -2.14 -6.40
CA ALA A 46 -0.12 -2.51 -7.33
C ALA A 46 -0.64 -3.94 -7.06
N MET A 47 0.27 -4.91 -6.89
CA MET A 47 -0.10 -6.29 -6.58
C MET A 47 -0.79 -6.40 -5.21
N GLN A 48 -0.31 -5.67 -4.21
CA GLN A 48 -0.98 -5.61 -2.90
C GLN A 48 -2.41 -5.07 -3.01
N ALA A 49 -2.62 -3.98 -3.75
CA ALA A 49 -3.95 -3.42 -3.96
C ALA A 49 -4.87 -4.35 -4.77
N ILE A 50 -4.34 -5.07 -5.76
CA ILE A 50 -5.09 -6.11 -6.50
C ILE A 50 -5.55 -7.22 -5.55
N ILE A 51 -4.65 -7.77 -4.75
CA ILE A 51 -4.95 -8.86 -3.83
C ILE A 51 -5.96 -8.41 -2.77
N LEU A 52 -5.74 -7.24 -2.15
CA LEU A 52 -6.67 -6.68 -1.16
C LEU A 52 -8.04 -6.37 -1.79
N GLY A 53 -8.07 -5.84 -3.02
CA GLY A 53 -9.29 -5.60 -3.77
C GLY A 53 -10.06 -6.87 -4.10
N LEU A 54 -9.37 -7.97 -4.44
CA LEU A 54 -9.99 -9.27 -4.66
C LEU A 54 -10.56 -9.85 -3.36
N ILE A 55 -9.81 -9.76 -2.25
CA ILE A 55 -10.29 -10.15 -0.92
C ILE A 55 -11.54 -9.34 -0.54
N MET A 56 -11.50 -8.02 -0.74
CA MET A 56 -12.65 -7.13 -0.50
C MET A 56 -13.86 -7.56 -1.33
N TYR A 57 -13.69 -7.88 -2.62
CA TYR A 57 -14.76 -8.32 -3.50
C TYR A 57 -15.40 -9.64 -3.02
N VAL A 58 -14.59 -10.64 -2.63
CA VAL A 58 -15.10 -11.91 -2.09
C VAL A 58 -15.79 -11.70 -0.74
N LEU A 59 -15.24 -10.86 0.13
CA LEU A 59 -15.81 -10.59 1.45
C LEU A 59 -17.03 -9.65 1.42
N ALA A 60 -17.28 -8.97 0.30
CA ALA A 60 -18.49 -8.20 0.10
C ALA A 60 -19.75 -9.10 0.09
N PHE A 61 -19.63 -10.36 -0.36
CA PHE A 61 -20.75 -11.32 -0.37
C PHE A 61 -21.24 -11.71 1.03
N VAL A 62 -20.42 -11.51 2.07
CA VAL A 62 -20.78 -11.76 3.47
C VAL A 62 -20.86 -10.46 4.29
N CYS A 63 -21.02 -9.31 3.62
CA CYS A 63 -21.16 -7.97 4.22
C CYS A 63 -19.99 -7.48 5.08
N ILE A 64 -18.82 -8.13 5.05
CA ILE A 64 -17.63 -7.69 5.80
C ILE A 64 -16.56 -7.00 4.93
N GLY A 65 -16.78 -6.91 3.62
CA GLY A 65 -15.87 -6.24 2.69
C GLY A 65 -15.57 -4.78 3.05
N ILE A 66 -16.49 -4.10 3.75
CA ILE A 66 -16.29 -2.72 4.19
C ILE A 66 -15.10 -2.55 5.17
N PHE A 67 -14.83 -3.55 6.02
CA PHE A 67 -13.69 -3.50 6.93
C PHE A 67 -12.36 -3.59 6.17
N VAL A 68 -12.33 -4.38 5.09
CA VAL A 68 -11.16 -4.44 4.19
C VAL A 68 -10.95 -3.10 3.49
N TRP A 69 -12.02 -2.45 3.05
CA TRP A 69 -11.92 -1.15 2.42
C TRP A 69 -11.35 -0.08 3.37
N PHE A 70 -11.79 -0.05 4.63
CA PHE A 70 -11.18 0.83 5.63
C PHE A 70 -9.69 0.53 5.87
N TYR A 71 -9.30 -0.75 5.88
CA TYR A 71 -7.89 -1.14 5.95
C TYR A 71 -7.08 -0.65 4.74
N MET A 72 -7.66 -0.68 3.54
CA MET A 72 -7.03 -0.15 2.32
C MET A 72 -6.88 1.38 2.38
N ILE A 73 -7.87 2.11 2.91
CA ILE A 73 -7.76 3.57 3.12
C ILE A 73 -6.66 3.90 4.11
N TRP A 74 -6.59 3.17 5.22
CA TRP A 74 -5.50 3.31 6.19
C TRP A 74 -4.15 3.09 5.52
N GLY A 75 -4.05 2.04 4.71
CA GLY A 75 -2.91 1.76 3.85
C GLY A 75 -2.50 2.89 2.90
N ALA A 76 -3.48 3.50 2.24
CA ALA A 76 -3.28 4.65 1.37
C ALA A 76 -2.66 5.83 2.14
N TYR A 77 -3.17 6.10 3.34
CA TYR A 77 -2.63 7.13 4.23
C TYR A 77 -1.17 6.85 4.62
N LEU A 78 -0.84 5.60 4.95
CA LEU A 78 0.54 5.22 5.27
C LEU A 78 1.47 5.41 4.08
N VAL A 79 1.14 4.85 2.92
CA VAL A 79 1.99 5.01 1.74
C VAL A 79 2.16 6.49 1.35
N TYR A 80 1.11 7.30 1.53
CA TYR A 80 1.21 8.74 1.29
C TYR A 80 2.16 9.46 2.26
N THR A 81 2.15 9.09 3.55
CA THR A 81 2.92 9.80 4.58
C THR A 81 4.33 9.25 4.75
N THR A 82 4.51 7.94 4.68
CA THR A 82 5.78 7.25 4.99
C THR A 82 6.44 6.62 3.76
N GLY A 83 5.71 6.49 2.65
CA GLY A 83 6.20 5.83 1.44
C GLY A 83 6.20 4.30 1.49
N ASP A 84 5.65 3.69 2.55
CA ASP A 84 5.50 2.23 2.66
C ASP A 84 4.26 1.86 3.50
N PHE A 85 3.57 0.80 3.10
CA PHE A 85 2.46 0.22 3.84
C PHE A 85 2.92 -0.44 5.16
N LYS A 86 4.19 -0.88 5.25
CA LYS A 86 4.77 -1.55 6.43
C LYS A 86 5.25 -0.62 7.54
N SER A 87 5.31 0.69 7.28
CA SER A 87 6.08 1.65 8.08
C SER A 87 5.61 1.84 9.53
N VAL A 88 4.34 1.58 9.85
CA VAL A 88 3.83 1.77 11.22
C VAL A 88 4.37 0.72 12.16
N VAL A 89 4.45 -0.54 11.72
CA VAL A 89 4.95 -1.63 12.56
C VAL A 89 6.46 -1.51 12.74
N THR A 90 7.19 -1.13 11.69
CA THR A 90 8.64 -0.90 11.78
C THR A 90 8.97 0.37 12.57
N GLY A 91 8.20 1.45 12.42
CA GLY A 91 8.40 2.68 13.19
C GLY A 91 8.15 2.50 14.69
N ILE A 92 7.19 1.64 15.08
CA ILE A 92 6.97 1.26 16.48
C ILE A 92 8.12 0.37 16.99
N ALA A 93 8.61 -0.57 16.19
CA ALA A 93 9.77 -1.40 16.57
C ALA A 93 11.05 -0.57 16.77
N GLU A 94 11.26 0.47 15.95
CA GLU A 94 12.39 1.40 16.07
C GLU A 94 12.24 2.37 17.27
N GLY A 95 11.01 2.76 17.62
CA GLY A 95 10.72 3.56 18.81
C GLY A 95 10.90 2.81 20.14
N GLN A 96 10.94 1.48 20.12
CA GLN A 96 11.16 0.61 21.28
C GLN A 96 12.65 0.20 21.45
N ALA A 97 13.53 0.57 20.51
CA ALA A 97 14.97 0.30 20.56
C ALA A 97 15.81 1.48 21.12
N LYS A 98 15.15 2.45 21.79
CA LYS A 98 15.78 3.57 22.50
C LYS A 98 15.64 3.43 24.00
#